data_AF-A0A377AZ08-F1
#
_entry.id   AF-A0A377AZ08-F1
#
_cell.length_a   1.000
_cell.length_b   1.000
_cell.length_c   1.000
_cell.angle_alpha   90.00
_cell.angle_beta   90.00
_cell.angle_gamma   90.00
#
_symmetry.space_group_name_H-M   'P 1'
#
loop_
_entity.id
_entity.type
_entity.pdbx_description
1 polymer ?
#
loop_
_entity_poly.entity_id
_entity_poly.type
_entity_poly.pdbx_seq_one_letter_code
_entity_poly.pdbx_strand_id
1 'polypeptide(L)'
;MRLPIPLSFDECGKSKYVHLVTFSNGKLESVENLNVPVTQPMAVLKGDLASITAQLEQWRDVSQEPPVWLDIEITTDEYLHDIQRKIQH
;
A
#
# COMPACT_ATOMS: atom_id res chain seq x y z
N MET A 1 10.93 14.42 2.44
CA MET A 1 9.59 14.90 2.85
C MET A 1 8.71 13.65 2.95
N ARG A 2 8.34 13.21 4.16
CA ARG A 2 7.40 12.08 4.33
C ARG A 2 5.99 12.64 4.18
N LEU A 3 5.26 12.16 3.19
CA LEU A 3 3.94 12.67 2.83
C LEU A 3 2.86 12.03 3.72
N PRO A 4 1.79 12.77 4.05
CA PRO A 4 0.74 12.30 4.95
C PRO A 4 -0.14 11.20 4.32
N ILE A 5 0.01 10.95 3.02
CA ILE A 5 -0.66 9.90 2.25
C ILE A 5 0.37 9.10 1.45
N PRO A 6 0.13 7.80 1.19
CA PRO A 6 0.97 7.03 0.27
C PRO A 6 0.81 7.58 -1.16
N LEU A 7 1.91 7.99 -1.79
CA LEU A 7 1.90 8.45 -3.19
C LEU A 7 2.28 7.35 -4.19
N SER A 8 2.75 6.21 -3.70
CA SER A 8 3.07 5.03 -4.51
C SER A 8 2.84 3.74 -3.72
N PHE A 9 2.71 2.64 -4.44
CA PHE A 9 2.54 1.31 -3.88
C PHE A 9 3.74 0.82 -3.06
N ASP A 10 4.94 1.37 -3.29
CA ASP A 10 6.16 1.11 -2.47
C ASP A 10 6.07 1.67 -1.03
N GLU A 11 5.04 2.48 -0.75
CA GLU A 11 4.76 3.04 0.56
C GLU A 11 3.61 2.35 1.29
N CYS A 12 2.98 1.35 0.67
CA CYS A 12 1.94 0.51 1.28
C CYS A 12 2.45 -0.16 2.57
N GLY A 13 1.61 -0.18 3.61
CA GLY A 13 1.93 -0.82 4.90
C GLY A 13 2.85 -0.01 5.83
N LYS A 14 3.38 1.14 5.42
CA LYS A 14 4.16 2.03 6.30
C LYS A 14 3.23 3.04 6.98
N SER A 15 3.17 3.01 8.32
CA SER A 15 2.43 4.00 9.11
C SER A 15 2.87 5.41 8.75
N LYS A 16 1.92 6.24 8.29
CA LYS A 16 2.13 7.67 8.11
C LYS A 16 1.94 8.35 9.45
N TYR A 17 2.77 9.33 9.75
CA TYR A 17 2.66 10.10 10.98
C TYR A 17 2.99 11.56 10.71
N VAL A 18 2.41 12.44 11.52
CA VAL A 18 2.77 13.85 11.60
C VAL A 18 3.58 14.08 12.87
N HIS A 19 4.49 15.04 12.83
CA HIS A 19 5.26 15.43 14.01
C HIS A 19 4.51 16.52 14.78
N LEU A 20 4.11 16.23 16.01
CA LEU A 20 3.71 17.25 16.98
C LEU A 20 4.98 17.72 17.68
N VAL A 21 5.39 18.96 17.40
CA VAL A 21 6.61 19.56 17.97
C VAL A 21 6.22 20.59 19.01
N THR A 22 6.64 20.38 20.25
CA THR A 22 6.37 21.28 21.36
C THR A 22 7.62 22.06 21.71
N PHE A 23 7.47 23.38 21.85
CA PHE A 23 8.52 24.28 22.33
C PHE A 23 8.08 24.90 23.65
N SER A 24 9.00 24.95 24.61
CA SER A 24 8.79 25.56 25.91
C SER A 24 10.01 26.39 26.28
N ASN A 25 9.79 27.59 26.81
CA ASN A 25 10.85 28.55 27.17
C ASN A 25 11.85 28.84 26.03
N GLY A 26 11.36 28.91 24.79
CA GLY A 26 12.19 29.17 23.60
C GLY A 26 13.12 28.02 23.21
N LYS A 27 12.96 26.83 23.79
CA LYS A 27 13.71 25.62 23.45
C LYS A 27 12.76 24.51 23.02
N LEU A 28 13.29 23.58 22.22
CA LEU A 28 12.58 22.36 21.86
C LEU A 28 12.36 21.53 23.12
N GLU A 29 11.12 21.16 23.38
CA GLU A 29 10.71 20.35 24.53
C GLU A 29 10.47 18.90 24.12
N SER A 30 9.69 18.68 23.06
CA SER A 30 9.39 17.33 22.59
C SER A 30 9.04 17.27 21.10
N VAL A 31 9.19 16.08 20.53
CA VAL A 31 8.71 15.73 19.19
C VAL A 31 7.99 14.39 19.31
N GLU A 32 6.68 14.41 19.11
CA GLU A 32 5.83 13.21 19.13
C GLU A 32 5.38 12.84 17.71
N ASN A 33 5.31 11.54 17.43
CA ASN A 33 4.78 11.02 16.17
C ASN A 33 3.31 10.67 16.33
N LEU A 34 2.41 11.47 15.76
CA LEU A 34 0.99 11.16 15.73
C LEU A 34 0.66 10.38 14.46
N ASN A 35 0.24 9.12 14.61
CA ASN A 35 -0.14 8.28 13.48
C ASN A 35 -1.37 8.86 12.75
N VAL A 36 -1.30 8.91 11.43
CA VAL A 36 -2.40 9.32 10.56
C VAL A 36 -3.26 8.08 10.24
N PRO A 37 -4.57 8.12 10.51
CA PRO A 37 -5.47 7.03 10.13
C PRO A 37 -5.45 6.77 8.63
N VAL A 38 -5.43 5.50 8.23
CA VAL A 38 -5.53 5.09 6.82
C VAL A 38 -7.00 5.10 6.43
N THR A 39 -7.37 5.94 5.46
CA THR A 39 -8.73 6.04 4.94
C THR A 39 -8.95 5.25 3.65
N GLN A 40 -7.88 4.86 2.95
CA GLN A 40 -7.91 4.04 1.74
C GLN A 40 -6.83 2.95 1.82
N PRO A 41 -7.18 1.68 2.02
CA PRO A 41 -6.22 0.59 2.10
C PRO A 41 -5.62 0.29 0.72
N MET A 42 -4.32 0.00 0.70
CA MET A 42 -3.57 -0.35 -0.51
C MET A 42 -2.62 -1.52 -0.19
N ALA A 43 -2.47 -2.48 -1.11
CA ALA A 43 -1.54 -3.60 -0.98
C ALA A 43 -0.89 -3.96 -2.31
N VAL A 44 0.27 -4.61 -2.24
CA VAL A 44 1.05 -5.03 -3.42
C VAL A 44 1.25 -6.53 -3.35
N LEU A 45 0.91 -7.24 -4.43
CA LEU A 45 1.09 -8.68 -4.57
C LEU A 45 2.20 -8.92 -5.59
N LYS A 46 3.22 -9.69 -5.20
CA LYS A 46 4.33 -10.03 -6.09
C LYS A 46 4.52 -11.54 -6.15
N GLY A 47 4.80 -12.06 -7.33
CA GLY A 47 5.16 -13.47 -7.52
C GLY A 47 4.65 -14.05 -8.85
N ASP A 48 4.65 -15.38 -8.95
CA ASP A 48 3.99 -16.07 -10.06
C ASP A 48 2.46 -16.10 -9.90
N LEU A 49 1.77 -16.60 -10.93
CA LEU A 49 0.31 -16.67 -10.95
C LEU A 49 -0.26 -17.52 -9.79
N ALA A 50 0.42 -18.60 -9.39
CA ALA A 50 -0.04 -19.44 -8.29
C ALA A 50 0.08 -18.71 -6.94
N SER A 51 1.21 -18.03 -6.72
CA SER A 51 1.46 -17.20 -5.55
C SER A 51 0.47 -16.04 -5.44
N ILE A 52 0.19 -15.35 -6.54
CA ILE A 52 -0.79 -14.25 -6.54
C ILE A 52 -2.22 -14.77 -6.29
N THR A 53 -2.59 -15.91 -6.87
CA THR A 53 -3.90 -16.53 -6.61
C THR A 53 -4.06 -16.86 -5.13
N ALA A 54 -3.04 -17.44 -4.50
CA ALA A 54 -3.04 -17.72 -3.07
C ALA A 54 -3.12 -16.44 -2.21
N GLN A 55 -2.42 -15.37 -2.63
CA GLN A 55 -2.49 -14.08 -1.95
C GLN A 55 -3.87 -13.41 -2.09
N LEU A 56 -4.57 -13.57 -3.22
CA LEU A 56 -5.90 -13.01 -3.42
C LEU A 56 -6.98 -13.64 -2.54
N GLU A 57 -6.81 -14.91 -2.16
CA GLU A 57 -7.77 -15.62 -1.28
C GLU A 57 -7.96 -14.90 0.07
N GLN A 58 -6.95 -14.16 0.56
CA GLN A 58 -7.07 -13.44 1.84
C GLN A 58 -8.12 -12.32 1.83
N TRP A 59 -8.59 -11.89 0.65
CA TRP A 59 -9.62 -10.86 0.49
C TRP A 59 -10.97 -11.38 -0.01
N ARG A 60 -11.10 -12.69 -0.27
CA ARG A 60 -12.27 -13.28 -0.93
C ARG A 60 -13.59 -13.04 -0.19
N ASP A 61 -13.55 -13.10 1.14
CA ASP A 61 -14.72 -12.95 2.02
C ASP A 61 -14.64 -11.67 2.87
N VAL A 62 -13.71 -10.78 2.55
CA VAL A 62 -13.52 -9.53 3.31
C VAL A 62 -14.44 -8.46 2.72
N SER A 63 -15.54 -8.18 3.42
CA SER A 63 -16.36 -6.99 3.14
C SER A 63 -15.69 -5.77 3.78
N GLN A 64 -14.81 -5.10 3.03
CA GLN A 64 -14.13 -3.89 3.45
C GLN A 64 -14.59 -2.68 2.63
N GLU A 65 -15.03 -1.64 3.32
CA GLU A 65 -15.28 -0.33 2.73
C GLU A 65 -14.32 0.71 3.35
N PRO A 66 -13.55 1.45 2.52
CA PRO A 66 -13.45 1.34 1.06
C PRO A 66 -12.65 0.11 0.62
N PRO A 67 -12.86 -0.37 -0.63
CA PRO A 67 -12.18 -1.56 -1.14
C PRO A 67 -10.66 -1.36 -1.18
N VAL A 68 -9.89 -2.42 -0.94
CA VAL A 68 -8.44 -2.40 -1.04
C VAL A 68 -8.00 -2.17 -2.48
N TRP A 69 -7.09 -1.22 -2.69
CA TRP A 69 -6.43 -1.06 -3.99
C TRP A 69 -5.24 -2.02 -4.06
N LEU A 70 -5.27 -2.92 -5.04
CA LEU A 70 -4.22 -3.91 -5.25
C LEU A 70 -3.37 -3.53 -6.46
N ASP A 71 -2.05 -3.54 -6.26
CA ASP A 71 -1.06 -3.57 -7.34
C ASP A 71 -0.53 -5.00 -7.46
N ILE A 72 -0.55 -5.57 -8.66
CA ILE A 72 -0.21 -6.98 -8.91
C ILE A 72 0.97 -7.02 -9.87
N GLU A 73 2.12 -7.46 -9.35
CA GLU A 73 3.36 -7.62 -10.11
C GLU A 73 3.64 -9.09 -10.34
N ILE A 74 3.34 -9.56 -11.56
CA ILE A 74 3.60 -10.94 -11.96
C ILE A 74 5.04 -11.06 -12.46
N THR A 75 5.85 -11.81 -11.73
CA THR A 75 7.23 -12.11 -12.09
C THR A 75 7.29 -13.49 -12.72
N THR A 76 6.92 -13.60 -14.00
CA THR A 76 7.17 -14.81 -14.81
C THR A 76 7.61 -14.42 -16.21
N ASP A 77 8.53 -15.21 -16.80
CA ASP A 77 8.94 -15.04 -18.20
C ASP A 77 7.80 -15.34 -19.19
N GLU A 78 6.77 -16.07 -18.76
CA GLU A 78 5.59 -16.43 -19.57
C GLU A 78 4.56 -15.29 -19.73
N TYR A 79 4.56 -14.28 -18.85
CA TYR A 79 3.44 -13.32 -18.78
C TYR A 79 3.44 -12.25 -19.88
N LEU A 80 4.60 -11.95 -20.49
CA LEU A 80 4.71 -10.88 -21.49
C LEU A 80 3.93 -11.19 -22.78
N HIS A 81 3.77 -12.47 -23.13
CA HIS A 81 3.10 -12.88 -24.37
C HIS A 81 1.57 -13.01 -24.24
N ASP A 82 1.06 -13.36 -23.06
CA ASP A 82 -0.36 -13.68 -22.89
C ASP A 82 -1.24 -12.49 -22.48
N ILE A 83 -0.69 -11.47 -21.80
CA ILE A 83 -1.47 -10.27 -21.43
C ILE A 83 -1.88 -9.47 -22.68
N GLN A 84 -0.97 -9.30 -23.64
CA GLN A 84 -1.28 -8.57 -24.88
C GLN A 84 -2.44 -9.21 -25.65
N ARG A 85 -2.56 -10.55 -25.60
CA ARG A 85 -3.69 -11.27 -26.22
C ARG A 85 -4.98 -11.20 -25.42
N LYS A 86 -4.93 -11.11 -24.09
CA LYS A 86 -6.11 -11.07 -23.22
C LYS A 86 -6.70 -9.67 -23.03
N ILE A 87 -5.94 -8.61 -23.27
CA ILE A 87 -6.42 -7.22 -23.20
C ILE A 87 -7.08 -6.76 -24.52
N GLN A 88 -6.89 -7.50 -25.62
CA GLN A 88 -7.42 -7.14 -26.94
C GLN A 88 -8.78 -7.78 -27.29
N HIS A 89 -9.47 -8.42 -26.33
CA HIS A 89 -10.79 -9.02 -26.51
C HIS A 89 -11.76 -8.67 -25.38
#